data_AF-A0A538GJU5-F1
#
_entry.id   AF-A0A538GJU5-F1
#
_cell.length_a   1.000
_cell.length_b   1.000
_cell.length_c   1.000
_cell.angle_alpha   90.00
_cell.angle_beta   90.00
_cell.angle_gamma   90.00
#
_symmetry.space_group_name_H-M   'P 1'
#
loop_
_entity.id
_entity.type
_entity.pdbx_description
1 polymer ?
#
loop_
_entity_poly.entity_id
_entity_poly.type
_entity_poly.pdbx_seq_one_letter_code
_entity_poly.pdbx_strand_id
1 'polypeptide(L)'
;MERTRTKRLPPEIFELPVEKMREGYYTDAYFNHTREMLLRDGRHPRVVMQAFQKKHSHLGGIDEAIAVLKLCADDWDDLTVHALYDGDPIEPYEPVLTIEGDYTSFAHLETVYLGVLARRTLITSNVVRVLEAANGKPIIFMPARHDHHRVQTGDGYAAYVAGQVCGTEIGVTSDAQASWWGGRGVGTVPHALIASYGGNTVLAATRFAEHTDPDMNITVLVDFENDSVRTALEVARALGPRLWGVRLDTSGQLVDRSLWDEMGDFEPRGVNERLVRKVREALDRDGFERVKIVASGGFDAERIRAFEQLGVPVDSYGVGSALIRGENDYTADIVMTDGRPSAKAGRRYRPSPRVELVE
;
A
#
# COMPACT_ATOMS: atom_id res chain seq x y z
N MET A 1 2.03 -24.56 -4.18
CA MET A 1 3.21 -24.12 -3.41
C MET A 1 2.74 -23.81 -2.01
N GLU A 2 3.17 -24.61 -1.04
CA GLU A 2 2.96 -24.35 0.37
C GLU A 2 3.73 -23.05 0.70
N ARG A 3 3.01 -21.96 0.96
CA ARG A 3 3.65 -20.68 1.36
C ARG A 3 4.44 -20.97 2.63
N THR A 4 5.76 -20.78 2.59
CA THR A 4 6.59 -20.81 3.79
C THR A 4 6.02 -19.77 4.75
N ARG A 5 5.46 -20.19 5.89
CA ARG A 5 4.77 -19.31 6.83
C ARG A 5 5.69 -18.16 7.23
N THR A 6 5.26 -16.93 6.95
CA THR A 6 5.95 -15.71 7.35
C THR A 6 5.89 -15.57 8.86
N LYS A 7 7.05 -15.31 9.48
CA LYS A 7 7.12 -15.00 10.92
C LYS A 7 6.41 -13.66 11.16
N ARG A 8 5.59 -13.59 12.22
CA ARG A 8 4.95 -12.33 12.64
C ARG A 8 5.98 -11.26 12.96
N LEU A 9 5.65 -10.00 12.67
CA LEU A 9 6.48 -8.87 13.06
C LEU A 9 6.52 -8.68 14.59
N PRO A 10 7.68 -8.29 15.14
CA PRO A 10 7.78 -7.98 16.57
C PRO A 10 6.98 -6.71 16.91
N PRO A 11 6.20 -6.68 18.02
CA PRO A 11 5.36 -5.54 18.38
C PRO A 11 6.09 -4.18 18.47
N GLU A 12 7.37 -4.19 18.81
CA GLU A 12 8.17 -2.98 19.03
C GLU A 12 8.41 -2.19 17.73
N ILE A 13 8.31 -2.85 16.57
CA ILE A 13 8.54 -2.22 15.27
C ILE A 13 7.48 -1.17 14.93
N PHE A 14 6.29 -1.28 15.51
CA PHE A 14 5.14 -0.43 15.18
C PHE A 14 5.19 0.95 15.84
N GLU A 15 6.10 1.18 16.79
CA GLU A 15 6.30 2.47 17.50
C GLU A 15 4.97 3.08 18.02
N LEU A 16 4.11 2.23 18.57
CA LEU A 16 2.78 2.64 19.02
C LEU A 16 2.86 3.65 20.18
N PRO A 17 1.97 4.66 20.25
CA PRO A 17 1.84 5.54 21.40
C PRO A 17 1.15 4.80 22.57
N VAL A 18 1.84 3.82 23.16
CA VAL A 18 1.30 2.82 24.10
C VAL A 18 0.53 3.47 25.26
N GLU A 19 1.11 4.45 25.94
CA GLU A 19 0.47 5.07 27.11
C GLU A 19 -0.88 5.73 26.74
N LYS A 20 -0.93 6.45 25.62
CA LYS A 20 -2.18 7.07 25.15
C LYS A 20 -3.22 6.02 24.75
N MET A 21 -2.78 4.90 24.16
CA MET A 21 -3.68 3.81 23.80
C MET A 21 -4.24 3.12 25.04
N ARG A 22 -3.42 2.87 26.07
CA ARG A 22 -3.86 2.33 27.37
C ARG A 22 -4.86 3.24 28.08
N GLU A 23 -4.66 4.56 27.99
CA GLU A 23 -5.59 5.57 28.52
C GLU A 23 -6.91 5.66 27.71
N GLY A 24 -7.03 4.95 26.58
CA GLY A 24 -8.21 5.01 25.71
C GLY A 24 -8.33 6.32 24.92
N TYR A 25 -7.23 7.09 24.78
CA TYR A 25 -7.22 8.42 24.16
C TYR A 25 -7.69 8.39 22.68
N TYR A 26 -7.38 7.31 21.97
CA TYR A 26 -7.71 7.15 20.54
C TYR A 26 -9.03 6.42 20.31
N THR A 27 -9.79 6.16 21.37
CA THR A 27 -10.93 5.25 21.33
C THR A 27 -12.23 6.01 21.48
N ASP A 28 -13.27 5.51 20.82
CA ASP A 28 -14.59 6.09 20.94
C ASP A 28 -15.05 6.10 22.40
N ALA A 29 -15.52 7.25 22.86
CA ALA A 29 -15.78 7.50 24.29
C ALA A 29 -16.73 6.48 24.93
N TYR A 30 -17.65 5.90 24.17
CA TYR A 30 -18.61 4.91 24.69
C TYR A 30 -17.93 3.61 25.12
N PHE A 31 -16.81 3.19 24.51
CA PHE A 31 -16.05 2.04 24.99
C PHE A 31 -15.34 2.36 26.31
N ASN A 32 -14.76 3.55 26.42
CA ASN A 32 -14.14 4.01 27.66
C ASN A 32 -15.16 4.07 28.81
N HIS A 33 -16.35 4.63 28.55
CA HIS A 33 -17.44 4.67 29.53
C HIS A 33 -17.96 3.27 29.89
N THR A 34 -18.04 2.35 28.92
CA THR A 34 -18.46 0.97 29.16
C THR A 34 -17.46 0.24 30.04
N ARG A 35 -16.16 0.36 29.73
CA ARG A 35 -15.08 -0.21 30.54
C ARG A 35 -15.11 0.33 31.96
N GLU A 36 -15.20 1.65 32.12
CA GLU A 36 -15.25 2.30 33.43
C GLU A 36 -16.46 1.83 34.25
N MET A 37 -17.63 1.72 33.61
CA MET A 37 -18.85 1.21 34.27
C MET A 37 -18.66 -0.22 34.77
N LEU A 38 -18.13 -1.12 33.93
CA LEU A 38 -17.86 -2.52 34.31
C LEU A 38 -16.88 -2.62 35.48
N LEU A 39 -15.81 -1.82 35.46
CA LEU A 39 -14.83 -1.77 36.55
C LEU A 39 -15.44 -1.26 37.86
N ARG A 40 -16.27 -0.21 37.81
CA ARG A 40 -16.98 0.33 38.99
C ARG A 40 -17.96 -0.68 39.58
N ASP A 41 -18.58 -1.50 38.74
CA ASP A 41 -19.47 -2.60 39.16
C ASP A 41 -18.69 -3.85 39.63
N GLY A 42 -17.35 -3.85 39.55
CA GLY A 42 -16.52 -5.02 39.84
C GLY A 42 -16.80 -6.19 38.88
N ARG A 43 -17.28 -5.90 37.67
CA ARG A 43 -17.75 -6.87 36.69
C ARG A 43 -16.69 -7.09 35.60
N HIS A 44 -16.13 -8.29 35.59
CA HIS A 44 -15.10 -8.73 34.63
C HIS A 44 -15.65 -9.88 33.75
N PRO A 45 -16.43 -9.58 32.69
CA PRO A 45 -17.01 -10.61 31.84
C PRO A 45 -15.94 -11.24 30.96
N ARG A 46 -15.85 -12.58 30.99
CA ARG A 46 -15.00 -13.30 30.03
C ARG A 46 -15.75 -13.42 28.71
N VAL A 47 -15.28 -12.77 27.67
CA VAL A 47 -15.96 -12.71 26.37
C VAL A 47 -15.12 -13.38 25.29
N VAL A 48 -15.77 -13.84 24.22
CA VAL A 48 -15.12 -14.12 22.94
C VAL A 48 -15.58 -13.06 21.95
N MET A 49 -14.64 -12.29 21.43
CA MET A 49 -14.86 -11.22 20.45
C MET A 49 -14.26 -11.62 19.10
N GLN A 50 -14.99 -11.40 18.01
CA GLN A 50 -14.52 -11.73 16.65
C GLN A 50 -14.53 -10.50 15.76
N ALA A 51 -13.39 -10.15 15.17
CA ALA A 51 -13.27 -9.09 14.17
C ALA A 51 -13.33 -9.66 12.75
N PHE A 52 -14.13 -9.02 11.89
CA PHE A 52 -14.34 -9.43 10.50
C PHE A 52 -14.78 -8.25 9.63
N GLN A 53 -14.72 -8.44 8.31
CA GLN A 53 -15.15 -7.47 7.30
C GLN A 53 -16.18 -8.12 6.34
N LYS A 54 -16.71 -7.40 5.35
CA LYS A 54 -17.90 -7.82 4.53
C LYS A 54 -17.64 -8.02 3.04
N LYS A 55 -16.39 -7.96 2.60
CA LYS A 55 -15.91 -7.99 1.21
C LYS A 55 -14.93 -9.16 1.03
N HIS A 56 -14.59 -9.49 -0.21
CA HIS A 56 -13.42 -10.33 -0.46
C HIS A 56 -12.20 -9.43 -0.46
N SER A 57 -11.13 -9.81 0.22
CA SER A 57 -9.96 -8.94 0.41
C SER A 57 -8.69 -9.73 0.70
N HIS A 58 -7.55 -9.05 0.68
CA HIS A 58 -6.30 -9.55 1.25
C HIS A 58 -6.02 -8.84 2.56
N LEU A 59 -5.92 -9.62 3.64
CA LEU A 59 -5.68 -9.14 4.99
C LEU A 59 -4.38 -8.33 5.05
N GLY A 60 -4.43 -7.18 5.71
CA GLY A 60 -3.25 -6.39 6.03
C GLY A 60 -3.40 -5.77 7.42
N GLY A 61 -2.27 -5.58 8.10
CA GLY A 61 -2.17 -4.94 9.40
C GLY A 61 -2.51 -5.84 10.59
N ILE A 62 -2.60 -7.17 10.40
CA ILE A 62 -2.98 -8.06 11.52
C ILE A 62 -1.92 -8.07 12.62
N ASP A 63 -0.63 -8.00 12.26
CA ASP A 63 0.45 -7.96 13.26
C ASP A 63 0.48 -6.61 14.00
N GLU A 64 0.15 -5.50 13.33
CA GLU A 64 -0.01 -4.19 13.97
C GLU A 64 -1.21 -4.20 14.95
N ALA A 65 -2.33 -4.83 14.56
CA ALA A 65 -3.50 -5.01 15.42
C ALA A 65 -3.21 -5.90 16.64
N ILE A 66 -2.43 -6.98 16.46
CA ILE A 66 -1.94 -7.81 17.56
C ILE A 66 -1.03 -7.02 18.49
N ALA A 67 -0.13 -6.19 17.95
CA ALA A 67 0.75 -5.35 18.76
C ALA A 67 -0.02 -4.34 19.61
N VAL A 68 -1.12 -3.77 19.08
CA VAL A 68 -2.04 -2.93 19.87
C VAL A 68 -2.56 -3.70 21.08
N LEU A 69 -3.04 -4.93 20.90
CA LEU A 69 -3.52 -5.75 22.02
C LEU A 69 -2.39 -6.12 22.99
N LYS A 70 -1.27 -6.63 22.47
CA LYS A 70 -0.16 -7.15 23.26
C LYS A 70 0.52 -6.08 24.12
N LEU A 71 0.62 -4.85 23.60
CA LEU A 71 1.27 -3.75 24.31
C LEU A 71 0.30 -2.91 25.14
N CYS A 72 -0.97 -2.82 24.74
CA CYS A 72 -1.91 -1.83 25.30
C CYS A 72 -3.11 -2.43 26.07
N ALA A 73 -3.29 -3.75 26.09
CA ALA A 73 -4.23 -4.39 27.01
C ALA A 73 -3.71 -4.31 28.45
N ASP A 74 -4.61 -4.32 29.43
CA ASP A 74 -4.22 -4.24 30.84
C ASP A 74 -3.50 -5.52 31.31
N ASP A 75 -3.98 -6.67 30.83
CA ASP A 75 -3.43 -7.99 31.14
C ASP A 75 -3.48 -8.83 29.85
N TRP A 76 -2.35 -8.88 29.14
CA TRP A 76 -2.19 -9.71 27.94
C TRP A 76 -2.20 -11.20 28.27
N ASP A 77 -1.68 -11.60 29.44
CA ASP A 77 -1.51 -13.00 29.81
C ASP A 77 -2.87 -13.68 30.12
N ASP A 78 -3.91 -12.91 30.45
CA ASP A 78 -5.31 -13.40 30.53
C ASP A 78 -5.99 -13.56 29.16
N LEU A 79 -5.44 -12.95 28.10
CA LEU A 79 -6.03 -12.98 26.77
C LEU A 79 -5.56 -14.18 25.97
N THR A 80 -6.53 -14.91 25.39
CA THR A 80 -6.29 -15.89 24.34
C THR A 80 -6.61 -15.25 23.00
N VAL A 81 -5.59 -14.92 22.21
CA VAL A 81 -5.75 -14.28 20.90
C VAL A 81 -5.46 -15.27 19.78
N HIS A 82 -6.38 -15.39 18.82
CA HIS A 82 -6.16 -16.12 17.57
C HIS A 82 -6.27 -15.20 16.37
N ALA A 83 -5.40 -15.35 15.38
CA ALA A 83 -5.40 -14.48 14.21
C ALA A 83 -4.93 -15.19 12.94
N LEU A 84 -5.34 -14.64 11.79
CA LEU A 84 -4.76 -14.92 10.48
C LEU A 84 -3.38 -14.25 10.33
N TYR A 85 -2.75 -14.39 9.16
CA TYR A 85 -1.49 -13.73 8.81
C TYR A 85 -1.70 -12.64 7.75
N ASP A 86 -0.82 -11.64 7.74
CA ASP A 86 -0.81 -10.63 6.68
C ASP A 86 -0.68 -11.28 5.29
N GLY A 87 -1.48 -10.81 4.35
CA GLY A 87 -1.54 -11.31 2.97
C GLY A 87 -2.50 -12.50 2.76
N ASP A 88 -3.11 -13.02 3.82
CA ASP A 88 -4.14 -14.06 3.69
C ASP A 88 -5.35 -13.54 2.90
N PRO A 89 -5.88 -14.31 1.91
CA PRO A 89 -7.17 -14.00 1.33
C PRO A 89 -8.26 -14.24 2.39
N ILE A 90 -9.20 -13.31 2.48
CA ILE A 90 -10.28 -13.33 3.47
C ILE A 90 -11.65 -13.17 2.82
N GLU A 91 -12.60 -13.92 3.36
CA GLU A 91 -13.98 -13.96 2.89
C GLU A 91 -14.90 -13.01 3.68
N PRO A 92 -16.03 -12.56 3.10
CA PRO A 92 -17.03 -11.82 3.85
C PRO A 92 -17.48 -12.57 5.11
N TYR A 93 -17.43 -11.88 6.25
CA TYR A 93 -17.80 -12.40 7.58
C TYR A 93 -16.90 -13.52 8.12
N GLU A 94 -15.72 -13.73 7.53
CA GLU A 94 -14.69 -14.59 8.11
C GLU A 94 -14.00 -13.87 9.28
N PRO A 95 -13.94 -14.47 10.47
CA PRO A 95 -13.14 -13.93 11.58
C PRO A 95 -11.65 -13.95 11.22
N VAL A 96 -11.02 -12.78 11.29
CA VAL A 96 -9.56 -12.64 11.06
C VAL A 96 -8.77 -12.54 12.37
N LEU A 97 -9.46 -12.12 13.44
CA LEU A 97 -8.94 -11.93 14.78
C LEU A 97 -10.03 -12.36 15.77
N THR A 98 -9.66 -13.20 16.73
CA THR A 98 -10.51 -13.59 17.85
C THR A 98 -9.77 -13.27 19.15
N ILE A 99 -10.46 -12.60 20.07
CA ILE A 99 -9.92 -12.21 21.38
C ILE A 99 -10.82 -12.85 22.44
N GLU A 100 -10.27 -13.71 23.28
CA GLU A 100 -10.97 -14.25 24.43
C GLU A 100 -10.30 -13.79 25.73
N GLY A 101 -11.06 -13.29 26.69
CA GLY A 101 -10.53 -12.83 27.97
C GLY A 101 -11.49 -11.90 28.69
N ASP A 102 -11.05 -11.28 29.79
CA ASP A 102 -11.80 -10.20 30.42
C ASP A 102 -11.97 -9.02 29.46
N TYR A 103 -13.22 -8.69 29.12
CA TYR A 103 -13.53 -7.57 28.24
C TYR A 103 -12.97 -6.25 28.75
N THR A 104 -12.88 -6.04 30.08
CA THR A 104 -12.35 -4.79 30.63
C THR A 104 -10.87 -4.58 30.31
N SER A 105 -10.12 -5.65 30.03
CA SER A 105 -8.70 -5.59 29.68
C SER A 105 -8.44 -5.00 28.29
N PHE A 106 -9.40 -5.09 27.35
CA PHE A 106 -9.19 -4.69 25.96
C PHE A 106 -10.33 -3.88 25.31
N ALA A 107 -11.44 -3.61 26.01
CA ALA A 107 -12.57 -2.85 25.46
C ALA A 107 -12.16 -1.49 24.86
N HIS A 108 -11.21 -0.80 25.49
CA HIS A 108 -10.71 0.50 25.04
C HIS A 108 -9.76 0.42 23.83
N LEU A 109 -9.54 -0.75 23.22
CA LEU A 109 -8.63 -0.92 22.08
C LEU A 109 -9.37 -1.15 20.75
N GLU A 110 -10.70 -1.36 20.80
CA GLU A 110 -11.51 -1.73 19.65
C GLU A 110 -11.39 -0.76 18.47
N THR A 111 -11.59 0.53 18.72
CA THR A 111 -11.46 1.58 17.68
C THR A 111 -10.09 1.53 17.00
N VAL A 112 -9.03 1.26 17.77
CA VAL A 112 -7.64 1.30 17.28
C VAL A 112 -7.33 0.10 16.39
N TYR A 113 -7.52 -1.13 16.88
CA TYR A 113 -7.17 -2.32 16.10
C TYR A 113 -8.07 -2.48 14.88
N LEU A 114 -9.35 -2.07 14.94
CA LEU A 114 -10.24 -2.10 13.77
C LEU A 114 -9.80 -1.06 12.73
N GLY A 115 -9.36 0.13 13.16
CA GLY A 115 -8.84 1.17 12.26
C GLY A 115 -7.59 0.72 11.52
N VAL A 116 -6.69 0.01 12.21
CA VAL A 116 -5.51 -0.63 11.60
C VAL A 116 -5.95 -1.64 10.53
N LEU A 117 -6.78 -2.62 10.90
CA LEU A 117 -7.24 -3.66 9.97
C LEU A 117 -7.94 -3.07 8.74
N ALA A 118 -8.81 -2.09 8.93
CA ALA A 118 -9.57 -1.48 7.85
C ALA A 118 -8.66 -0.80 6.82
N ARG A 119 -7.72 0.03 7.29
CA ARG A 119 -6.81 0.75 6.41
C ARG A 119 -5.84 -0.18 5.68
N ARG A 120 -5.18 -1.07 6.43
CA ARG A 120 -4.11 -1.91 5.88
C ARG A 120 -4.65 -2.98 4.95
N THR A 121 -5.82 -3.55 5.25
CA THR A 121 -6.50 -4.50 4.34
C THR A 121 -6.97 -3.80 3.06
N LEU A 122 -7.49 -2.56 3.14
CA LEU A 122 -7.86 -1.79 1.95
C LEU A 122 -6.66 -1.61 1.01
N ILE A 123 -5.54 -1.12 1.53
CA ILE A 123 -4.35 -0.85 0.73
C ILE A 123 -3.76 -2.13 0.16
N THR A 124 -3.61 -3.17 0.97
CA THR A 124 -3.12 -4.48 0.52
C THR A 124 -3.96 -5.00 -0.64
N SER A 125 -5.29 -4.97 -0.50
CA SER A 125 -6.22 -5.42 -1.55
C SER A 125 -6.16 -4.55 -2.81
N ASN A 126 -6.00 -3.24 -2.68
CA ASN A 126 -5.84 -2.33 -3.82
C ASN A 126 -4.55 -2.61 -4.59
N VAL A 127 -3.45 -2.83 -3.87
CA VAL A 127 -2.13 -3.11 -4.47
C VAL A 127 -2.14 -4.48 -5.14
N VAL A 128 -2.73 -5.51 -4.54
CA VAL A 128 -2.90 -6.83 -5.19
C VAL A 128 -3.64 -6.69 -6.52
N ARG A 129 -4.78 -5.98 -6.54
CA ARG A 129 -5.55 -5.77 -7.78
C ARG A 129 -4.76 -5.06 -8.89
N VAL A 130 -3.89 -4.13 -8.49
CA VAL A 130 -3.01 -3.41 -9.43
C VAL A 130 -1.88 -4.31 -9.93
N LEU A 131 -1.26 -5.10 -9.06
CA LEU A 131 -0.21 -6.05 -9.42
C LEU A 131 -0.72 -7.14 -10.38
N GLU A 132 -1.91 -7.69 -10.11
CA GLU A 132 -2.57 -8.64 -11.01
C GLU A 132 -2.86 -8.01 -12.37
N ALA A 133 -3.33 -6.76 -12.38
CA ALA A 133 -3.56 -6.02 -13.63
C ALA A 133 -2.27 -5.75 -14.40
N ALA A 134 -1.14 -5.55 -13.70
CA ALA A 134 0.18 -5.29 -14.27
C ALA A 134 0.87 -6.56 -14.83
N ASN A 135 0.25 -7.73 -14.72
CA ASN A 135 0.70 -8.99 -15.33
C ASN A 135 2.18 -9.33 -15.02
N GLY A 136 2.56 -9.24 -13.74
CA GLY A 136 3.91 -9.57 -13.26
C GLY A 136 4.93 -8.42 -13.37
N LYS A 137 4.55 -7.26 -13.90
CA LYS A 137 5.42 -6.07 -13.91
C LYS A 137 5.44 -5.40 -12.53
N PRO A 138 6.60 -4.88 -12.08
CA PRO A 138 6.69 -4.19 -10.81
C PRO A 138 5.92 -2.87 -10.85
N ILE A 139 5.42 -2.44 -9.70
CA ILE A 139 4.81 -1.11 -9.53
C ILE A 139 5.58 -0.31 -8.48
N ILE A 140 5.45 1.01 -8.56
CA ILE A 140 5.97 1.93 -7.57
C ILE A 140 4.78 2.53 -6.79
N PHE A 141 4.78 2.31 -5.48
CA PHE A 141 3.79 2.78 -4.52
C PHE A 141 4.01 4.27 -4.22
N MET A 142 3.33 5.13 -4.97
CA MET A 142 3.46 6.60 -4.91
C MET A 142 2.31 7.38 -4.21
N PRO A 143 1.50 6.83 -3.27
CA PRO A 143 0.40 7.58 -2.68
C PRO A 143 0.79 8.50 -1.51
N ALA A 144 2.04 8.48 -1.01
CA ALA A 144 2.45 9.13 0.24
C ALA A 144 2.01 10.60 0.38
N ARG A 145 1.99 11.36 -0.72
CA ARG A 145 1.59 12.78 -0.77
C ARG A 145 0.08 13.03 -0.71
N HIS A 146 -0.74 11.98 -0.73
CA HIS A 146 -2.20 12.07 -0.74
C HIS A 146 -2.82 11.75 0.63
N ASP A 147 -1.99 11.53 1.65
CA ASP A 147 -2.44 11.23 3.01
C ASP A 147 -1.48 11.83 4.06
N HIS A 148 -1.88 11.77 5.32
CA HIS A 148 -1.13 12.29 6.44
C HIS A 148 0.14 11.46 6.70
N HIS A 149 1.31 12.09 6.81
CA HIS A 149 2.62 11.42 6.89
C HIS A 149 2.71 10.26 7.90
N ARG A 150 1.98 10.31 9.02
CA ARG A 150 1.94 9.25 10.04
C ARG A 150 1.49 7.88 9.54
N VAL A 151 0.79 7.82 8.40
CA VAL A 151 0.30 6.54 7.84
C VAL A 151 1.32 5.86 6.93
N GLN A 152 2.37 6.58 6.50
CA GLN A 152 3.29 6.13 5.46
C GLN A 152 3.90 4.77 5.78
N THR A 153 4.33 4.56 7.03
CA THR A 153 5.03 3.34 7.41
C THR A 153 4.18 2.10 7.19
N GLY A 154 3.01 2.01 7.81
CA GLY A 154 2.19 0.82 7.61
C GLY A 154 1.49 0.76 6.25
N ASP A 155 1.31 1.89 5.56
CA ASP A 155 0.82 1.88 4.17
C ASP A 155 1.83 1.24 3.22
N GLY A 156 3.11 1.59 3.40
CA GLY A 156 4.20 0.96 2.68
C GLY A 156 4.28 -0.53 3.00
N TYR A 157 4.10 -0.92 4.27
CA TYR A 157 4.09 -2.34 4.65
C TYR A 157 2.92 -3.10 4.03
N ALA A 158 1.72 -2.52 4.00
CA ALA A 158 0.58 -3.11 3.30
C ALA A 158 0.87 -3.32 1.80
N ALA A 159 1.57 -2.39 1.16
CA ALA A 159 2.01 -2.55 -0.22
C ALA A 159 3.07 -3.65 -0.38
N TYR A 160 4.04 -3.74 0.55
CA TYR A 160 5.03 -4.82 0.59
C TYR A 160 4.38 -6.21 0.73
N VAL A 161 3.41 -6.34 1.65
CA VAL A 161 2.63 -7.58 1.84
C VAL A 161 1.93 -7.98 0.54
N ALA A 162 1.29 -7.04 -0.16
CA ALA A 162 0.67 -7.31 -1.46
C ALA A 162 1.68 -7.81 -2.51
N GLY A 163 2.91 -7.26 -2.51
CA GLY A 163 4.01 -7.77 -3.34
C GLY A 163 4.35 -9.23 -3.02
N GLN A 164 4.43 -9.60 -1.75
CA GLN A 164 4.64 -10.99 -1.32
C GLN A 164 3.49 -11.91 -1.73
N VAL A 165 2.24 -11.41 -1.67
CA VAL A 165 1.04 -12.16 -2.09
C VAL A 165 1.13 -12.54 -3.57
N CYS A 166 1.52 -11.59 -4.42
CA CYS A 166 1.59 -11.77 -5.87
C CYS A 166 2.93 -12.36 -6.35
N GLY A 167 3.97 -12.39 -5.50
CA GLY A 167 5.33 -12.74 -5.89
C GLY A 167 5.99 -11.70 -6.80
N THR A 168 5.60 -10.43 -6.66
CA THR A 168 6.06 -9.31 -7.50
C THR A 168 6.68 -8.22 -6.64
N GLU A 169 7.78 -7.65 -7.12
CA GLU A 169 8.47 -6.55 -6.43
C GLU A 169 7.62 -5.27 -6.39
N ILE A 170 7.71 -4.57 -5.26
CA ILE A 170 7.09 -3.26 -5.02
C ILE A 170 8.17 -2.25 -4.65
N GLY A 171 8.29 -1.18 -5.44
CA GLY A 171 9.03 0.01 -5.04
C GLY A 171 8.17 0.90 -4.15
N VAL A 172 8.75 1.51 -3.11
CA VAL A 172 8.10 2.57 -2.30
C VAL A 172 8.88 3.87 -2.41
N THR A 173 8.27 5.01 -2.14
CA THR A 173 8.87 6.34 -2.42
C THR A 173 9.53 7.03 -1.23
N SER A 174 9.44 6.48 -0.03
CA SER A 174 10.10 7.02 1.16
C SER A 174 10.65 5.92 2.06
N ASP A 175 11.69 6.24 2.83
CA ASP A 175 12.25 5.31 3.81
C ASP A 175 11.26 4.99 4.92
N ALA A 176 10.39 5.95 5.28
CA ALA A 176 9.30 5.71 6.21
C ALA A 176 8.41 4.57 5.73
N GLN A 177 7.99 4.60 4.45
CA GLN A 177 7.21 3.52 3.86
C GLN A 177 7.92 2.17 3.96
N ALA A 178 9.26 2.13 3.90
CA ALA A 178 10.03 0.89 3.87
C ALA A 178 10.49 0.33 5.23
N SER A 179 10.29 1.10 6.30
CA SER A 179 11.00 0.88 7.57
C SER A 179 10.67 -0.44 8.27
N TRP A 180 9.47 -1.01 8.09
CA TRP A 180 9.07 -2.27 8.74
C TRP A 180 9.66 -3.55 8.12
N TRP A 181 10.24 -3.48 6.92
CA TRP A 181 10.91 -4.64 6.29
C TRP A 181 12.37 -4.36 5.91
N GLY A 182 12.93 -3.24 6.36
CA GLY A 182 14.31 -2.85 6.09
C GLY A 182 14.59 -2.46 4.63
N GLY A 183 13.55 -2.12 3.87
CA GLY A 183 13.71 -1.59 2.52
C GLY A 183 14.16 -0.13 2.50
N ARG A 184 14.17 0.48 1.31
CA ARG A 184 14.44 1.91 1.12
C ARG A 184 13.49 2.52 0.10
N GLY A 185 13.31 3.84 0.19
CA GLY A 185 12.61 4.59 -0.83
C GLY A 185 13.36 4.58 -2.16
N VAL A 186 12.65 4.34 -3.26
CA VAL A 186 13.13 4.55 -4.64
C VAL A 186 12.70 5.94 -5.12
N GLY A 187 13.56 6.58 -5.90
CA GLY A 187 13.35 7.93 -6.42
C GLY A 187 13.62 8.04 -7.92
N THR A 188 12.87 8.92 -8.58
CA THR A 188 13.11 9.35 -9.96
C THR A 188 13.62 10.79 -9.95
N VAL A 189 14.24 11.26 -11.03
CA VAL A 189 14.48 12.71 -11.23
C VAL A 189 13.11 13.42 -11.30
N PRO A 190 12.75 14.27 -10.33
CA PRO A 190 11.42 14.90 -10.28
C PRO A 190 11.38 16.19 -11.12
N HIS A 191 10.17 16.63 -11.52
CA HIS A 191 9.97 17.92 -12.20
C HIS A 191 10.58 19.10 -11.42
N ALA A 192 10.59 19.03 -10.08
CA ALA A 192 11.19 20.07 -9.24
C ALA A 192 12.70 20.22 -9.47
N LEU A 193 13.43 19.12 -9.72
CA LEU A 193 14.85 19.18 -10.02
C LEU A 193 15.08 19.80 -11.40
N ILE A 194 14.29 19.38 -12.39
CA ILE A 194 14.33 19.93 -13.75
C ILE A 194 14.10 21.44 -13.72
N ALA A 195 13.07 21.90 -13.01
CA ALA A 195 12.77 23.31 -12.82
C ALA A 195 13.92 24.06 -12.13
N SER A 196 14.56 23.45 -11.13
CA SER A 196 15.70 24.05 -10.40
C SER A 196 16.95 24.22 -11.28
N TYR A 197 17.09 23.42 -12.34
CA TYR A 197 18.11 23.59 -13.37
C TYR A 197 17.62 24.39 -14.58
N GLY A 198 16.66 25.30 -14.37
CA GLY A 198 16.17 26.22 -15.41
C GLY A 198 15.32 25.56 -16.48
N GLY A 199 14.67 24.43 -16.14
CA GLY A 199 13.83 23.68 -17.08
C GLY A 199 14.62 22.84 -18.08
N ASN A 200 15.90 22.58 -17.81
CA ASN A 200 16.75 21.75 -18.65
C ASN A 200 16.80 20.31 -18.12
N THR A 201 16.01 19.42 -18.74
CA THR A 201 15.87 18.03 -18.30
C THR A 201 17.20 17.26 -18.37
N VAL A 202 17.97 17.44 -19.45
CA VAL A 202 19.26 16.76 -19.61
C VAL A 202 20.26 17.20 -18.54
N LEU A 203 20.41 18.50 -18.31
CA LEU A 203 21.32 19.03 -17.29
C LEU A 203 20.94 18.53 -15.90
N ALA A 204 19.66 18.57 -15.55
CA ALA A 204 19.17 18.05 -14.27
C ALA A 204 19.48 16.55 -14.11
N ALA A 205 19.21 15.75 -15.14
CA ALA A 205 19.48 14.32 -15.13
C ALA A 205 20.98 14.00 -15.03
N THR A 206 21.83 14.72 -15.76
CA THR A 206 23.30 14.57 -15.69
C THR A 206 23.80 14.89 -14.29
N ARG A 207 23.39 16.03 -13.72
CA ARG A 207 23.80 16.42 -12.36
C ARG A 207 23.31 15.44 -11.31
N PHE A 208 22.10 14.91 -11.46
CA PHE A 208 21.58 13.88 -10.58
C PHE A 208 22.42 12.60 -10.65
N ALA A 209 22.78 12.14 -11.86
CA ALA A 209 23.62 10.95 -12.05
C ALA A 209 25.05 11.09 -11.50
N GLU A 210 25.62 12.30 -11.53
CA GLU A 210 26.95 12.59 -10.96
C GLU A 210 26.98 12.50 -9.43
N HIS A 211 25.86 12.81 -8.76
CA HIS A 211 25.80 12.93 -7.29
C HIS A 211 25.11 11.75 -6.60
N THR A 212 24.57 10.81 -7.37
CA THR A 212 23.88 9.64 -6.80
C THR A 212 24.72 8.37 -6.93
N ASP A 213 24.50 7.46 -6.00
CA ASP A 213 25.14 6.15 -5.92
C ASP A 213 25.17 5.45 -7.31
N PRO A 214 26.33 4.91 -7.74
CA PRO A 214 26.45 4.17 -8.99
C PRO A 214 25.44 3.02 -9.15
N ASP A 215 25.04 2.37 -8.06
CA ASP A 215 24.15 1.22 -8.07
C ASP A 215 22.66 1.60 -8.12
N MET A 216 22.34 2.90 -8.04
CA MET A 216 20.95 3.36 -8.10
C MET A 216 20.43 3.37 -9.54
N ASN A 217 19.26 2.75 -9.75
CA ASN A 217 18.52 2.81 -11.02
C ASN A 217 17.97 4.22 -11.29
N ILE A 218 18.63 4.98 -12.17
CA ILE A 218 18.21 6.34 -12.50
C ILE A 218 17.04 6.32 -13.48
N THR A 219 15.90 6.84 -13.04
CA THR A 219 14.73 7.07 -13.87
C THR A 219 14.46 8.56 -14.02
N VAL A 220 14.21 9.04 -15.24
CA VAL A 220 14.06 10.48 -15.52
C VAL A 220 12.68 10.81 -16.09
N LEU A 221 12.01 11.83 -15.53
CA LEU A 221 10.79 12.40 -16.13
C LEU A 221 11.13 13.12 -17.44
N VAL A 222 10.42 12.80 -18.51
CA VAL A 222 10.70 13.33 -19.86
C VAL A 222 9.57 14.21 -20.42
N ASP A 223 8.53 14.44 -19.64
CA ASP A 223 7.33 15.19 -20.03
C ASP A 223 7.41 16.69 -19.71
N PHE A 224 8.48 17.18 -19.09
CA PHE A 224 8.61 18.58 -18.64
C PHE A 224 8.51 19.59 -19.80
N GLU A 225 9.21 19.36 -20.90
CA GLU A 225 9.16 20.18 -22.11
C GLU A 225 7.94 19.86 -23.02
N ASN A 226 7.05 18.95 -22.59
CA ASN A 226 5.91 18.41 -23.35
C ASN A 226 6.30 17.84 -24.74
N ASP A 227 7.49 17.26 -24.83
CA ASP A 227 7.98 16.51 -26.00
C ASP A 227 8.76 15.29 -25.48
N SER A 228 8.01 14.28 -25.05
CA SER A 228 8.57 13.13 -24.35
C SER A 228 9.49 12.29 -25.23
N VAL A 229 9.22 12.23 -26.53
CA VAL A 229 10.05 11.47 -27.49
C VAL A 229 11.43 12.12 -27.64
N ARG A 230 11.49 13.43 -27.92
CA ARG A 230 12.77 14.14 -28.05
C ARG A 230 13.56 14.07 -26.74
N THR A 231 12.90 14.39 -25.63
CA THR A 231 13.54 14.47 -24.32
C THR A 231 14.07 13.11 -23.87
N ALA A 232 13.35 12.02 -24.13
CA ALA A 232 13.84 10.67 -23.84
C ALA A 232 15.14 10.33 -24.59
N LEU A 233 15.23 10.67 -25.88
CA LEU A 233 16.45 10.45 -26.68
C LEU A 233 17.62 11.29 -26.18
N GLU A 234 17.39 12.57 -25.86
CA GLU A 234 18.43 13.46 -25.36
C GLU A 234 18.97 12.98 -24.01
N VAL A 235 18.11 12.56 -23.08
CA VAL A 235 18.51 12.00 -21.79
C VAL A 235 19.24 10.66 -21.97
N ALA A 236 18.76 9.77 -22.86
CA ALA A 236 19.40 8.49 -23.14
C ALA A 236 20.83 8.66 -23.69
N ARG A 237 21.04 9.60 -24.60
CA ARG A 237 22.38 9.95 -25.13
C ARG A 237 23.27 10.54 -24.05
N ALA A 238 22.75 11.41 -23.20
CA ALA A 238 23.54 12.12 -22.20
C ALA A 238 23.99 11.23 -21.03
N LEU A 239 23.09 10.37 -20.52
CA LEU A 239 23.40 9.52 -19.38
C LEU A 239 24.01 8.17 -19.79
N GLY A 240 23.80 7.75 -21.04
CA GLY A 240 24.31 6.48 -21.54
C GLY A 240 23.96 5.34 -20.58
N PRO A 241 24.89 4.43 -20.24
CA PRO A 241 24.65 3.30 -19.36
C PRO A 241 24.07 3.64 -17.98
N ARG A 242 24.24 4.87 -17.48
CA ARG A 242 23.70 5.28 -16.18
C ARG A 242 22.17 5.43 -16.18
N LEU A 243 21.54 5.63 -17.34
CA LEU A 243 20.08 5.70 -17.44
C LEU A 243 19.48 4.29 -17.36
N TRP A 244 18.71 4.03 -16.31
CA TRP A 244 17.90 2.81 -16.21
C TRP A 244 16.61 2.93 -17.03
N GLY A 245 15.91 4.07 -16.94
CA GLY A 245 14.65 4.26 -17.63
C GLY A 245 14.17 5.71 -17.75
N VAL A 246 13.15 5.91 -18.56
CA VAL A 246 12.41 7.17 -18.66
C VAL A 246 11.02 7.00 -18.07
N ARG A 247 10.48 8.07 -17.49
CA ARG A 247 9.15 8.09 -16.89
C ARG A 247 8.25 9.08 -17.61
N LEU A 248 7.10 8.57 -18.04
CA LEU A 248 6.03 9.35 -18.64
C LEU A 248 5.00 9.69 -17.56
N ASP A 249 4.80 10.98 -17.32
CA ASP A 249 3.82 11.52 -16.34
C ASP A 249 2.98 12.66 -16.93
N THR A 250 2.85 12.68 -18.27
CA THR A 250 2.14 13.73 -19.01
C THR A 250 0.76 13.99 -18.41
N SER A 251 0.49 15.26 -18.11
CA SER A 251 -0.79 15.71 -17.56
C SER A 251 -1.97 15.29 -18.45
N GLY A 252 -3.06 14.81 -17.84
CA GLY A 252 -4.31 14.48 -18.54
C GLY A 252 -5.02 15.67 -19.18
N GLN A 253 -4.49 16.89 -19.04
CA GLN A 253 -4.97 18.09 -19.71
C GLN A 253 -4.16 18.45 -20.97
N LEU A 254 -3.04 17.77 -21.21
CA LEU A 254 -2.12 18.06 -22.29
C LEU A 254 -2.07 16.92 -23.30
N VAL A 255 -1.84 17.29 -24.56
CA VAL A 255 -1.38 16.38 -25.60
C VAL A 255 0.12 16.61 -25.77
N ASP A 256 0.90 15.55 -25.62
CA ASP A 256 2.35 15.60 -25.86
C ASP A 256 2.62 16.03 -27.30
N ARG A 257 3.61 16.90 -27.52
CA ARG A 257 3.95 17.45 -28.85
C ARG A 257 4.21 16.37 -29.88
N SER A 258 4.79 15.25 -29.45
CA SER A 258 5.06 14.13 -30.34
C SER A 258 3.80 13.52 -30.96
N LEU A 259 2.60 13.83 -30.45
CA LEU A 259 1.31 13.35 -30.97
C LEU A 259 0.51 14.38 -31.77
N TRP A 260 0.97 15.63 -31.89
CA TRP A 260 0.17 16.69 -32.50
C TRP A 260 -0.20 16.41 -33.96
N ASP A 261 0.68 15.77 -34.73
CA ASP A 261 0.42 15.41 -36.13
C ASP A 261 -0.36 14.11 -36.31
N GLU A 262 -0.73 13.44 -35.21
CA GLU A 262 -1.43 12.14 -35.22
C GLU A 262 -2.79 12.20 -34.54
N MET A 263 -3.28 13.39 -34.21
CA MET A 263 -4.60 13.59 -33.59
C MET A 263 -5.73 13.04 -34.47
N GLY A 264 -6.77 12.47 -33.84
CA GLY A 264 -7.89 11.88 -34.58
C GLY A 264 -8.82 11.02 -33.74
N ASP A 265 -8.75 9.71 -33.93
CA ASP A 265 -9.73 8.69 -33.52
C ASP A 265 -9.44 8.05 -32.15
N PHE A 266 -8.57 8.64 -31.34
CA PHE A 266 -8.24 8.17 -29.98
C PHE A 266 -8.19 9.34 -28.99
N GLU A 267 -8.10 9.05 -27.68
CA GLU A 267 -7.89 10.05 -26.64
C GLU A 267 -6.38 10.37 -26.52
N PRO A 268 -5.90 11.55 -26.98
CA PRO A 268 -4.48 11.84 -27.08
C PRO A 268 -3.90 12.49 -25.81
N ARG A 269 -4.72 12.75 -24.79
CA ARG A 269 -4.27 13.46 -23.59
C ARG A 269 -3.61 12.54 -22.58
N GLY A 270 -2.67 13.12 -21.83
CA GLY A 270 -1.89 12.44 -20.81
C GLY A 270 -1.11 11.24 -21.35
N VAL A 271 -0.68 10.36 -20.44
CA VAL A 271 0.05 9.14 -20.82
C VAL A 271 -0.90 8.13 -21.48
N ASN A 272 -0.84 8.03 -22.81
CA ASN A 272 -1.67 7.09 -23.58
C ASN A 272 -0.80 6.05 -24.32
N GLU A 273 -1.46 5.02 -24.85
CA GLU A 273 -0.82 3.90 -25.54
C GLU A 273 0.10 4.36 -26.69
N ARG A 274 -0.37 5.29 -27.52
CA ARG A 274 0.38 5.80 -28.68
C ARG A 274 1.62 6.58 -28.26
N LEU A 275 1.53 7.42 -27.24
CA LEU A 275 2.70 8.12 -26.68
C LEU A 275 3.78 7.13 -26.23
N VAL A 276 3.40 6.10 -25.48
CA VAL A 276 4.34 5.09 -24.97
C VAL A 276 5.02 4.34 -26.12
N ARG A 277 4.26 3.93 -27.14
CA ARG A 277 4.83 3.26 -28.33
C ARG A 277 5.80 4.16 -29.07
N LYS A 278 5.47 5.43 -29.29
CA LYS A 278 6.37 6.37 -29.97
C LYS A 278 7.69 6.56 -29.21
N VAL A 279 7.64 6.66 -27.89
CA VAL A 279 8.85 6.73 -27.06
C VAL A 279 9.66 5.45 -27.18
N ARG A 280 9.02 4.27 -27.09
CA ARG A 280 9.70 2.98 -27.26
C ARG A 280 10.36 2.85 -28.63
N GLU A 281 9.62 3.09 -29.71
CA GLU A 281 10.11 3.01 -31.09
C GLU A 281 11.26 3.97 -31.37
N ALA A 282 11.20 5.18 -30.82
CA ALA A 282 12.27 6.15 -30.94
C ALA A 282 13.54 5.68 -30.22
N LEU A 283 13.41 5.23 -28.96
CA LEU A 283 14.52 4.67 -28.21
C LEU A 283 15.15 3.47 -28.94
N ASP A 284 14.34 2.55 -29.44
CA ASP A 284 14.82 1.35 -30.12
C ASP A 284 15.54 1.69 -31.43
N ARG A 285 15.00 2.62 -32.23
CA ARG A 285 15.64 3.08 -33.47
C ARG A 285 17.02 3.69 -33.26
N ASP A 286 17.23 4.34 -32.12
CA ASP A 286 18.51 4.94 -31.71
C ASP A 286 19.40 3.97 -30.88
N GLY A 287 19.03 2.69 -30.73
CA GLY A 287 19.83 1.67 -30.04
C GLY A 287 19.77 1.71 -28.51
N PHE A 288 18.64 2.19 -27.96
CA PHE A 288 18.37 2.30 -26.52
C PHE A 288 17.32 1.29 -26.02
N GLU A 289 17.30 0.08 -26.57
CA GLU A 289 16.34 -0.99 -26.24
C GLU A 289 16.35 -1.37 -24.76
N ARG A 290 17.50 -1.20 -24.09
CA ARG A 290 17.64 -1.46 -22.64
C ARG A 290 16.93 -0.45 -21.74
N VAL A 291 16.67 0.77 -22.23
CA VAL A 291 16.13 1.87 -21.41
C VAL A 291 14.68 1.55 -21.11
N LYS A 292 14.31 1.42 -19.83
CA LYS A 292 12.97 1.04 -19.40
C LYS A 292 11.98 2.19 -19.49
N ILE A 293 10.69 1.88 -19.65
CA ILE A 293 9.60 2.86 -19.63
C ILE A 293 8.75 2.67 -18.37
N VAL A 294 8.69 3.72 -17.56
CA VAL A 294 7.79 3.81 -16.41
C VAL A 294 6.61 4.71 -16.77
N ALA A 295 5.38 4.21 -16.63
CA ALA A 295 4.18 5.00 -16.85
C ALA A 295 3.56 5.43 -15.51
N SER A 296 3.22 6.70 -15.36
CA SER A 296 2.49 7.22 -14.20
C SER A 296 1.45 8.27 -14.60
N GLY A 297 0.72 8.80 -13.62
CA GLY A 297 -0.25 9.86 -13.84
C GLY A 297 -1.67 9.32 -14.04
N GLY A 298 -2.37 9.07 -12.95
CA GLY A 298 -3.76 8.59 -12.97
C GLY A 298 -3.92 7.14 -13.42
N PHE A 299 -2.93 6.29 -13.20
CA PHE A 299 -3.08 4.84 -13.38
C PHE A 299 -3.79 4.22 -12.18
N ASP A 300 -4.64 3.25 -12.48
CA ASP A 300 -5.32 2.35 -11.55
C ASP A 300 -5.37 0.94 -12.19
N ALA A 301 -6.00 -0.02 -11.51
CA ALA A 301 -6.06 -1.39 -11.99
C ALA A 301 -6.81 -1.54 -13.34
N GLU A 302 -7.77 -0.66 -13.66
CA GLU A 302 -8.51 -0.73 -14.92
C GLU A 302 -7.66 -0.22 -16.08
N ARG A 303 -7.05 0.97 -15.91
CA ARG A 303 -6.17 1.56 -16.92
C ARG A 303 -4.93 0.73 -17.17
N ILE A 304 -4.34 0.14 -16.12
CA ILE A 304 -3.21 -0.79 -16.27
C ILE A 304 -3.64 -2.02 -17.06
N ARG A 305 -4.80 -2.62 -16.74
CA ARG A 305 -5.30 -3.79 -17.47
C ARG A 305 -5.52 -3.47 -18.96
N ALA A 306 -6.05 -2.29 -19.28
CA ALA A 306 -6.20 -1.85 -20.67
C ALA A 306 -4.85 -1.74 -21.39
N PHE A 307 -3.82 -1.20 -20.73
CA PHE A 307 -2.46 -1.13 -21.28
C PHE A 307 -1.84 -2.52 -21.50
N GLU A 308 -1.98 -3.42 -20.53
CA GLU A 308 -1.46 -4.78 -20.66
C GLU A 308 -2.19 -5.56 -21.78
N GLN A 309 -3.51 -5.43 -21.90
CA GLN A 309 -4.30 -6.07 -22.97
C GLN A 309 -3.90 -5.60 -24.37
N LEU A 310 -3.54 -4.33 -24.51
CA LEU A 310 -3.05 -3.77 -25.78
C LEU A 310 -1.56 -4.09 -26.04
N GLY A 311 -0.86 -4.71 -25.09
CA GLY A 311 0.59 -4.95 -25.21
C GLY A 311 1.38 -3.64 -25.32
N VAL A 312 1.00 -2.62 -24.54
CA VAL A 312 1.74 -1.36 -24.48
C VAL A 312 3.10 -1.60 -23.84
N PRO A 313 4.21 -1.11 -24.42
CA PRO A 313 5.57 -1.41 -23.95
C PRO A 313 5.95 -0.58 -22.71
N VAL A 314 5.21 -0.76 -21.62
CA VAL A 314 5.53 -0.26 -20.28
C VAL A 314 6.24 -1.36 -19.50
N ASP A 315 7.32 -1.02 -18.81
CA ASP A 315 8.08 -1.94 -17.95
C ASP A 315 7.66 -1.86 -16.47
N SER A 316 7.14 -0.72 -16.03
CA SER A 316 6.66 -0.51 -14.65
C SER A 316 5.62 0.61 -14.56
N TYR A 317 4.74 0.55 -13.54
CA TYR A 317 3.71 1.57 -13.30
C TYR A 317 3.93 2.31 -11.98
N GLY A 318 3.90 3.65 -12.01
CA GLY A 318 3.84 4.48 -10.82
C GLY A 318 2.39 4.79 -10.46
N VAL A 319 1.92 4.26 -9.32
CA VAL A 319 0.51 4.33 -8.94
C VAL A 319 0.36 5.11 -7.63
N GLY A 320 -0.49 6.13 -7.67
CA GLY A 320 -0.68 7.08 -6.56
C GLY A 320 -1.98 6.86 -5.80
N SER A 321 -2.79 7.92 -5.74
CA SER A 321 -4.01 7.98 -4.91
C SER A 321 -4.95 6.80 -5.05
N ALA A 322 -5.07 6.17 -6.23
CA ALA A 322 -5.92 5.00 -6.45
C ALA A 322 -5.69 3.86 -5.42
N LEU A 323 -4.46 3.72 -4.90
CA LEU A 323 -4.09 2.66 -3.95
C LEU A 323 -4.66 2.88 -2.54
N ILE A 324 -4.99 4.11 -2.17
CA ILE A 324 -5.48 4.47 -0.82
C ILE A 324 -6.95 4.90 -0.81
N ARG A 325 -7.65 4.79 -1.96
CA ARG A 325 -9.06 5.15 -2.08
C ARG A 325 -9.95 3.92 -1.85
N GLY A 326 -11.16 4.19 -1.39
CA GLY A 326 -12.16 3.17 -1.06
C GLY A 326 -12.27 2.96 0.45
N GLU A 327 -12.82 1.82 0.83
CA GLU A 327 -13.10 1.46 2.21
C GLU A 327 -13.00 -0.06 2.37
N ASN A 328 -12.60 -0.51 3.55
CA ASN A 328 -12.67 -1.91 3.92
C ASN A 328 -12.98 -2.08 5.41
N ASP A 329 -14.17 -1.65 5.79
CA ASP A 329 -14.54 -1.51 7.19
C ASP A 329 -14.58 -2.85 7.91
N TYR A 330 -13.93 -2.87 9.06
CA TYR A 330 -14.04 -3.96 10.02
C TYR A 330 -15.06 -3.62 11.11
N THR A 331 -15.63 -4.68 11.65
CA THR A 331 -16.44 -4.66 12.86
C THR A 331 -15.95 -5.77 13.76
N ALA A 332 -16.04 -5.57 15.06
CA ALA A 332 -15.90 -6.64 16.02
C ALA A 332 -17.19 -6.78 16.80
N ASP A 333 -17.54 -8.01 17.16
CA ASP A 333 -18.73 -8.29 17.94
C ASP A 333 -18.38 -9.36 18.99
N ILE A 334 -18.85 -9.16 20.23
CA ILE A 334 -18.91 -10.22 21.22
C ILE A 334 -19.88 -11.29 20.70
N VAL A 335 -19.46 -12.55 20.77
CA VAL A 335 -20.23 -13.71 20.32
C VAL A 335 -20.46 -14.75 21.42
N MET A 336 -19.66 -14.71 22.47
CA MET A 336 -19.82 -15.51 23.69
C MET A 336 -19.52 -14.64 24.91
N THR A 337 -20.24 -14.85 26.01
CA THR A 337 -20.01 -14.21 27.32
C THR A 337 -20.15 -15.26 28.41
N ASP A 338 -19.14 -15.38 29.29
CA ASP A 338 -19.04 -16.38 30.36
C ASP A 338 -19.38 -17.80 29.91
N GLY A 339 -18.84 -18.20 28.75
CA GLY A 339 -19.05 -19.54 28.17
C GLY A 339 -20.41 -19.77 27.52
N ARG A 340 -21.27 -18.75 27.40
CA ARG A 340 -22.61 -18.86 26.77
C ARG A 340 -22.69 -18.03 25.50
N PRO A 341 -23.42 -18.48 24.46
CA PRO A 341 -23.70 -17.66 23.28
C PRO A 341 -24.32 -16.33 23.68
N SER A 342 -23.68 -15.23 23.29
CA SER A 342 -24.09 -13.88 23.61
C SER A 342 -23.64 -12.97 22.47
N ALA A 343 -24.55 -12.67 21.56
CA ALA A 343 -24.24 -11.89 20.36
C ALA A 343 -25.39 -10.95 20.01
N LYS A 344 -25.05 -9.81 19.41
CA LYS A 344 -26.04 -8.90 18.80
C LYS A 344 -26.88 -9.65 17.75
N ALA A 345 -28.15 -9.28 17.59
CA ALA A 345 -29.01 -9.89 16.58
C ALA A 345 -28.35 -9.84 15.18
N GLY A 346 -28.36 -10.98 14.48
CA GLY A 346 -27.66 -11.15 13.20
C GLY A 346 -26.18 -11.53 13.31
N ARG A 347 -25.62 -11.57 14.52
CA ARG A 347 -24.28 -12.09 14.82
C ARG A 347 -24.37 -13.44 15.51
N ARG A 348 -23.32 -14.24 15.35
CA ARG A 348 -23.16 -15.54 15.99
C ARG A 348 -21.68 -15.88 16.03
N TYR A 349 -21.29 -16.75 16.94
CA TYR A 349 -19.98 -17.36 16.92
C TYR A 349 -19.74 -18.06 15.57
N ARG A 350 -18.63 -17.73 14.92
CA ARG A 350 -18.20 -18.34 13.67
C ARG A 350 -16.86 -19.03 13.90
N PRO A 351 -16.81 -20.36 13.98
CA PRO A 351 -15.52 -21.04 14.07
C PRO A 351 -14.73 -20.79 12.77
N SER A 352 -13.45 -20.46 12.91
CA SER A 352 -12.51 -20.41 11.79
C SER A 352 -11.35 -21.35 12.10
N PRO A 353 -11.12 -22.39 11.30
CA PRO A 353 -9.98 -23.29 11.50
C PRO A 353 -8.65 -22.67 11.04
N ARG A 354 -8.69 -21.47 10.43
CA ARG A 354 -7.51 -20.80 9.87
C ARG A 354 -6.83 -19.84 10.85
N VAL A 355 -7.57 -19.32 11.84
CA VAL A 355 -6.97 -18.44 12.85
C VAL A 355 -6.10 -19.29 13.79
N GLU A 356 -4.87 -18.85 14.00
CA GLU A 356 -3.88 -19.55 14.81
C GLU A 356 -3.65 -18.78 16.11
N LEU A 357 -3.35 -19.52 17.18
CA LEU A 357 -2.99 -18.92 18.47
C LEU A 357 -1.79 -17.99 18.28
N VAL A 358 -1.88 -16.80 18.87
CA VAL A 358 -0.80 -15.81 18.89
C VAL A 358 0.01 -16.02 20.17
N GLU A 359 1.31 -16.28 20.01
CA GLU A 359 2.28 -16.42 21.11
C GLU A 359 2.74 -15.08 21.70
#